data_AF-A0A820QQ95-F1
#
_entry.id   AF-A0A820QQ95-F1
#
_cell.length_a   1.000
_cell.length_b   1.000
_cell.length_c   1.000
_cell.angle_alpha   90.00
_cell.angle_beta   90.00
_cell.angle_gamma   90.00
#
_symmetry.space_group_name_H-M   'P 1'
#
loop_
_entity.id
_entity.type
_entity.pdbx_description
1 polymer ?
#
loop_
_entity_poly.entity_id
_entity_poly.type
_entity_poly.pdbx_seq_one_letter_code
_entity_poly.pdbx_strand_id
1 'polypeptide(L)'
;LYIADRYNYRIQKYLFGTTNITTVAGDGTSGPSSYQLHYPSRVIFDSNGNLLVTDSANHRIQLWPSGGISGTTIAGVTYSPGNSSTQLNTPYGIVLNPISGARDIS
;
A
#
# COMPACT_ATOMS: atom_id res chain seq x y z
N LEU A 1 -2.78 -14.18 -4.13
CA LEU A 1 -2.53 -13.04 -5.05
C LEU A 1 -3.00 -11.76 -4.37
N TYR A 2 -2.22 -10.68 -4.42
CA TYR A 2 -2.63 -9.36 -3.95
C TYR A 2 -2.81 -8.42 -5.15
N ILE A 3 -3.87 -7.62 -5.13
CA ILE A 3 -4.32 -6.82 -6.27
C ILE A 3 -4.52 -5.39 -5.78
N ALA A 4 -3.80 -4.44 -6.39
CA ALA A 4 -4.09 -3.03 -6.24
C ALA A 4 -5.31 -2.68 -7.11
N ASP A 5 -6.49 -2.67 -6.50
CA ASP A 5 -7.77 -2.36 -7.14
C ASP A 5 -7.90 -0.82 -7.23
N ARG A 6 -7.04 -0.22 -8.07
CA ARG A 6 -6.65 1.20 -8.04
C ARG A 6 -7.81 2.18 -8.01
N TYR A 7 -8.83 1.97 -8.84
CA TYR A 7 -9.99 2.86 -8.94
C TYR A 7 -11.10 2.55 -7.95
N ASN A 8 -10.95 1.46 -7.18
CA ASN A 8 -11.78 1.14 -6.02
C ASN A 8 -11.04 1.38 -4.70
N TYR A 9 -9.91 2.10 -4.72
CA TYR A 9 -9.23 2.63 -3.53
C TYR A 9 -8.90 1.58 -2.45
N ARG A 10 -8.58 0.35 -2.86
CA ARG A 10 -8.35 -0.76 -1.94
C ARG A 10 -7.33 -1.76 -2.47
N ILE A 11 -6.80 -2.58 -1.58
CA ILE A 11 -6.02 -3.77 -1.90
C ILE A 11 -6.85 -5.00 -1.61
N GLN A 12 -6.96 -5.88 -2.60
CA GLN A 12 -7.69 -7.14 -2.51
C GLN A 12 -6.72 -8.33 -2.39
N LYS A 13 -7.07 -9.30 -1.56
CA LYS A 13 -6.41 -10.62 -1.50
C LYS A 13 -7.31 -11.67 -2.13
N TYR A 14 -6.79 -12.34 -3.15
CA TYR A 14 -7.42 -13.49 -3.79
C TYR A 14 -6.77 -14.80 -3.32
N LEU A 15 -7.60 -15.75 -2.90
CA LEU A 15 -7.19 -17.10 -2.50
C LEU A 15 -7.37 -18.09 -3.68
N PHE A 16 -6.25 -18.64 -4.15
CA PHE A 16 -6.23 -19.57 -5.29
C PHE A 16 -7.08 -20.81 -5.04
N GLY A 17 -7.77 -21.27 -6.09
CA GLY A 17 -8.67 -22.42 -6.01
C GLY A 17 -10.05 -22.10 -5.41
N THR A 18 -10.34 -20.83 -5.13
CA THR A 18 -11.63 -20.37 -4.61
C THR A 18 -12.17 -19.18 -5.42
N THR A 19 -13.37 -18.69 -5.07
CA THR A 19 -13.91 -17.39 -5.51
C THR A 19 -13.76 -16.30 -4.46
N ASN A 20 -13.05 -16.58 -3.35
CA ASN A 20 -12.96 -15.68 -2.21
C ASN A 20 -11.97 -14.54 -2.49
N ILE A 21 -12.48 -13.31 -2.38
CA ILE A 21 -11.71 -12.07 -2.42
C ILE A 21 -12.02 -11.28 -1.15
N THR A 22 -10.98 -10.84 -0.44
CA THR A 22 -11.12 -10.04 0.79
C THR A 22 -10.35 -8.75 0.66
N THR A 23 -10.93 -7.64 1.12
CA THR A 23 -10.21 -6.38 1.29
C THR A 23 -9.22 -6.50 2.44
N VAL A 24 -7.96 -6.12 2.20
CA VAL A 24 -6.87 -6.18 3.20
C VAL A 24 -6.24 -4.82 3.49
N ALA A 25 -6.55 -3.81 2.69
CA ALA A 25 -6.20 -2.41 2.95
C ALA A 25 -7.14 -1.48 2.15
N GLY A 26 -7.45 -0.32 2.71
CA GLY A 26 -8.45 0.61 2.18
C GLY A 26 -9.89 0.16 2.49
N ASP A 27 -10.81 1.10 2.58
CA ASP A 27 -12.24 0.85 2.85
C ASP A 27 -13.11 0.90 1.57
N GLY A 28 -12.49 1.14 0.41
CA GLY A 28 -13.20 1.31 -0.86
C GLY A 28 -13.54 2.76 -1.20
N THR A 29 -13.16 3.71 -0.34
CA THR A 29 -13.37 5.15 -0.56
C THR A 29 -12.03 5.87 -0.71
N SER A 30 -12.02 6.92 -1.52
CA SER A 30 -10.85 7.77 -1.68
C SER A 30 -10.69 8.70 -0.48
N GLY A 31 -9.49 8.76 0.09
CA GLY A 31 -9.17 9.74 1.13
C GLY A 31 -7.80 9.55 1.79
N PRO A 32 -7.42 10.47 2.70
CA PRO A 32 -6.12 10.46 3.38
C PRO A 32 -6.11 9.74 4.71
N SER A 33 -7.26 9.31 5.22
CA SER A 33 -7.34 8.68 6.54
C SER A 33 -6.44 7.44 6.61
N SER A 34 -6.08 7.01 7.82
CA SER A 34 -5.24 5.83 8.02
C SER A 34 -5.88 4.56 7.45
N TYR A 35 -7.20 4.49 7.36
CA TYR A 35 -7.94 3.36 6.78
C TYR A 35 -8.33 3.58 5.30
N GLN A 36 -7.98 4.71 4.69
CA GLN A 36 -8.29 5.04 3.29
C GLN A 36 -7.03 5.03 2.42
N LEU A 37 -7.24 4.83 1.12
CA LEU A 37 -6.21 4.91 0.08
C LEU A 37 -6.71 5.81 -1.06
N HIS A 38 -5.79 6.27 -1.90
CA HIS A 38 -6.09 7.08 -3.08
C HIS A 38 -5.18 6.66 -4.24
N TYR A 39 -5.77 5.94 -5.20
CA TYR A 39 -5.10 5.33 -6.35
C TYR A 39 -3.87 4.49 -5.94
N PRO A 40 -4.04 3.42 -5.13
CA PRO A 40 -2.92 2.55 -4.81
C PRO A 40 -2.33 1.90 -6.08
N SER A 41 -1.01 1.82 -6.19
CA SER A 41 -0.32 1.36 -7.42
C SER A 41 0.48 0.06 -7.26
N ARG A 42 1.22 -0.09 -6.16
CA ARG A 42 2.12 -1.23 -5.91
C ARG A 42 1.98 -1.70 -4.48
N VAL A 43 2.11 -3.01 -4.28
CA VAL A 43 2.12 -3.66 -2.97
C VAL A 43 3.31 -4.60 -2.83
N ILE A 44 3.94 -4.62 -1.66
CA ILE A 44 4.99 -5.57 -1.29
C ILE A 44 4.83 -5.97 0.19
N PHE A 45 5.53 -7.01 0.62
CA PHE A 45 5.56 -7.43 2.02
C PHE A 45 6.92 -7.18 2.63
N ASP A 46 6.95 -6.74 3.88
CA ASP A 46 8.15 -6.82 4.70
C ASP A 46 8.34 -8.23 5.29
N SER A 47 9.46 -8.44 6.01
CA SER A 47 9.78 -9.71 6.66
C SER A 47 8.83 -10.11 7.79
N ASN A 48 8.05 -9.16 8.31
CA ASN A 48 7.07 -9.38 9.37
C ASN A 48 5.68 -9.71 8.82
N GLY A 49 5.52 -9.73 7.48
CA GLY A 49 4.24 -9.94 6.82
C GLY A 49 3.35 -8.71 6.78
N ASN A 50 3.87 -7.51 7.08
CA ASN A 50 3.13 -6.27 6.89
C ASN A 50 3.07 -5.93 5.40
N LEU A 51 1.92 -5.41 4.97
CA LEU A 51 1.69 -4.98 3.60
C LEU A 51 2.12 -3.51 3.45
N LEU A 52 3.07 -3.25 2.56
CA LEU A 52 3.45 -1.89 2.18
C LEU A 52 2.72 -1.54 0.90
N VAL A 53 2.01 -0.42 0.91
CA VAL A 53 1.18 0.08 -0.20
C VAL A 53 1.71 1.43 -0.67
N THR A 54 1.94 1.54 -1.97
CA THR A 54 2.19 2.83 -2.61
C THR A 54 0.85 3.53 -2.83
N ASP A 55 0.58 4.55 -2.01
CA ASP A 55 -0.68 5.30 -1.98
C ASP A 55 -0.52 6.58 -2.82
N SER A 56 -0.56 6.40 -4.15
CA SER A 56 0.08 7.32 -5.10
C SER A 56 -0.47 8.75 -5.05
N ALA A 57 -1.79 8.92 -5.05
CA ALA A 57 -2.41 10.25 -5.04
C ALA A 57 -2.49 10.88 -3.64
N ASN A 58 -2.14 10.11 -2.60
CA ASN A 58 -1.86 10.66 -1.28
C ASN A 58 -0.38 10.99 -1.07
N HIS A 59 0.49 10.73 -2.06
CA HIS A 59 1.91 11.08 -2.01
C HIS A 59 2.67 10.41 -0.85
N ARG A 60 2.32 9.16 -0.54
CA ARG A 60 2.86 8.44 0.61
C ARG A 60 3.03 6.93 0.37
N ILE A 61 3.82 6.31 1.23
CA ILE A 61 3.87 4.85 1.42
C ILE A 61 3.18 4.53 2.75
N GLN A 62 2.21 3.63 2.73
CA GLN A 62 1.57 3.13 3.94
C GLN A 62 1.99 1.69 4.27
N LEU A 63 2.29 1.44 5.54
CA LEU A 63 2.43 0.10 6.11
C LEU A 63 1.12 -0.31 6.77
N TRP A 64 0.61 -1.49 6.42
CA TRP A 64 -0.59 -2.09 6.97
C TRP A 64 -0.22 -3.39 7.69
N PRO A 65 -0.45 -3.50 9.01
CA PRO A 65 -0.20 -4.72 9.75
C PRO A 65 -1.03 -5.89 9.21
N SER A 66 -0.51 -7.11 9.29
CA SER A 66 -1.28 -8.31 8.91
C SER A 66 -2.56 -8.43 9.75
N GLY A 67 -3.71 -8.37 9.08
CA GLY A 67 -5.03 -8.38 9.74
C GLY A 67 -5.46 -7.03 10.36
N GLY A 68 -4.65 -5.98 10.19
CA GLY A 68 -4.99 -4.62 10.62
C GLY A 68 -6.06 -3.97 9.75
N ILE A 69 -6.79 -3.01 10.32
CA ILE A 69 -7.85 -2.25 9.65
C ILE A 69 -7.41 -0.83 9.22
N SER A 70 -6.18 -0.44 9.55
CA SER A 70 -5.60 0.85 9.22
C SER A 70 -4.11 0.74 8.96
N GLY A 71 -3.58 1.68 8.17
CA GLY A 71 -2.18 1.82 7.88
C GLY A 71 -1.51 2.96 8.63
N THR A 72 -0.18 2.94 8.59
CA THR A 72 0.72 3.98 9.11
C THR A 72 1.54 4.52 7.96
N THR A 73 1.64 5.85 7.84
CA THR A 73 2.53 6.46 6.85
C THR A 73 3.98 6.28 7.29
N ILE A 74 4.79 5.62 6.45
CA ILE A 74 6.21 5.34 6.73
C ILE A 74 7.17 6.13 5.84
N ALA A 75 6.67 6.72 4.75
CA ALA A 75 7.42 7.62 3.88
C ALA A 75 6.47 8.55 3.12
N GLY A 76 6.94 9.75 2.78
CA GLY A 76 6.11 10.79 2.18
C GLY A 76 5.32 11.60 3.20
N VAL A 77 4.69 12.67 2.71
CA VAL A 77 3.82 13.54 3.50
C VAL A 77 2.47 13.59 2.80
N THR A 78 1.42 13.18 3.51
CA THR A 78 0.06 13.10 2.94
C THR A 78 -0.36 14.44 2.32
N TYR A 79 -0.78 14.42 1.06
CA TYR A 79 -1.17 15.61 0.28
C TYR A 79 -0.13 16.73 0.19
N SER A 80 1.15 16.43 0.39
CA SER A 80 2.23 17.39 0.20
C SER A 80 3.24 16.84 -0.80
N PRO A 81 2.88 16.79 -2.10
CA PRO A 81 3.85 16.46 -3.15
C PRO A 81 5.02 17.43 -3.13
N GLY A 82 6.22 16.90 -3.37
CA GLY A 82 7.38 17.75 -3.57
C GLY A 82 8.67 16.97 -3.68
N ASN A 83 9.78 17.71 -3.58
CA ASN A 83 11.14 17.22 -3.76
C ASN A 83 12.01 17.42 -2.51
N SER A 84 11.43 17.82 -1.38
CA SER A 84 12.15 17.83 -0.11
C SER A 84 12.40 16.39 0.37
N SER A 85 13.37 16.23 1.27
CA SER A 85 13.88 14.91 1.69
C SER A 85 12.84 13.97 2.32
N THR A 86 11.68 14.49 2.75
CA THR A 86 10.58 13.71 3.33
C THR A 86 9.36 13.62 2.43
N GLN A 87 9.33 14.35 1.32
CA GLN A 87 8.20 14.37 0.38
C GLN A 87 8.38 13.32 -0.71
N LEU A 88 7.25 12.75 -1.12
CA LEU A 88 7.14 11.97 -2.35
C LEU A 88 6.22 12.72 -3.30
N ASN A 89 6.33 12.46 -4.60
CA ASN A 89 5.39 13.00 -5.57
C ASN A 89 4.88 11.87 -6.46
N THR A 90 3.60 11.50 -6.30
CA THR A 90 2.93 10.43 -7.05
C THR A 90 3.80 9.17 -7.16
N PRO A 91 4.27 8.59 -6.02
CA PRO A 91 5.11 7.41 -6.06
C PRO A 91 4.35 6.28 -6.77
N TYR A 92 5.06 5.45 -7.53
CA TYR A 92 4.46 4.36 -8.30
C TYR A 92 4.95 2.98 -7.85
N GLY A 93 6.28 2.80 -7.84
CA GLY A 93 6.93 1.56 -7.44
C GLY A 93 7.51 1.66 -6.02
N ILE A 94 7.64 0.49 -5.39
CA ILE A 94 8.37 0.31 -4.14
C ILE A 94 9.03 -1.07 -4.19
N VAL A 95 10.26 -1.14 -3.70
CA VAL A 95 11.02 -2.38 -3.49
C VAL A 95 11.69 -2.31 -2.13
N LEU A 96 11.86 -3.46 -1.50
CA LEU A 96 12.65 -3.56 -0.28
C LEU A 96 14.05 -4.06 -0.63
N ASN A 97 15.06 -3.54 0.06
CA ASN A 97 16.41 -4.04 -0.09
C ASN A 97 16.47 -5.48 0.46
N PRO A 98 16.85 -6.49 -0.35
CA PRO A 98 16.82 -7.89 0.06
C PRO A 98 17.77 -8.25 1.21
N ILE A 99 18.67 -7.34 1.62
CA ILE A 99 19.54 -7.56 2.79
C ILE A 99 18.72 -7.70 4.10
N SER A 100 17.42 -7.35 4.10
CA SER A 100 16.49 -7.58 5.23
C SER A 100 15.39 -8.63 4.99
N GLY A 101 15.50 -9.50 3.98
CA GLY A 101 14.64 -10.68 3.86
C GLY A 101 13.23 -10.45 3.29
N ALA A 102 12.95 -9.29 2.71
CA ALA A 102 11.72 -9.06 1.96
C ALA A 102 11.83 -9.59 0.53
N ARG A 103 10.89 -10.45 0.13
CA ARG A 103 10.82 -10.98 -1.25
C ARG A 103 9.96 -10.04 -2.10
N ASP A 104 10.54 -9.49 -3.16
CA ASP A 104 9.77 -8.87 -4.23
C ASP A 104 8.95 -9.97 -4.94
N ILE A 105 7.66 -9.74 -5.08
CA ILE A 105 6.74 -10.60 -5.84
C ILE A 105 6.21 -9.77 -7.00
N SER A 106 7.06 -9.60 -8.00
CA SER A 106 6.64 -9.23 -9.37
C SER A 106 7.53 -9.86 -10.40
#